data_AF-A0A377WD94-F1
#
_entry.id   AF-A0A377WD94-F1
#
_cell.length_a   1.000
_cell.length_b   1.000
_cell.length_c   1.000
_cell.angle_alpha   90.00
_cell.angle_beta   90.00
_cell.angle_gamma   90.00
#
_symmetry.space_group_name_H-M   'P 1'
#
loop_
_entity.id
_entity.type
_entity.pdbx_description
1 polymer ?
#
loop_
_entity_poly.entity_id
_entity_poly.type
_entity_poly.pdbx_seq_one_letter_code
_entity_poly.pdbx_strand_id
1 'polypeptide(L)'
;MAAAVSKLMRNQDLILAASKCQVVTRFRNTIGLPGHLSVRLQPNHPTDDLKGIAASMLDGLLYGAGDAVIGINPASDSLPVLAQLNVMLDDIIQRFAIPTQSCILTHVTNTLQLIERGAPVDLVFQSVAGTEAANSGFGINLALLQEAREAAPQPQARYPRQQCDVF
;
A
#
# COMPACT_ATOMS: atom_id res chain seq x y z
N MET A 1 21.03 6.07 15.13
CA MET A 1 20.70 7.31 15.87
C MET A 1 19.25 7.35 16.34
N ALA A 2 18.24 7.23 15.46
CA ALA A 2 16.82 7.26 15.86
C ALA A 2 16.47 6.28 17.00
N ALA A 3 16.81 4.99 16.84
CA ALA A 3 16.54 3.98 17.87
C ALA A 3 17.19 4.26 19.24
N ALA A 4 18.38 4.88 19.26
CA ALA A 4 19.08 5.19 20.51
C ALA A 4 18.36 6.31 21.27
N VAL A 5 17.95 7.38 20.57
CA VAL A 5 17.20 8.49 21.17
C VAL A 5 15.83 8.02 21.66
N SER A 6 15.09 7.27 20.84
CA SER A 6 13.77 6.76 21.22
C SER A 6 13.79 5.90 22.49
N LYS A 7 14.88 5.17 22.75
CA LYS A 7 15.03 4.34 23.96
C LYS A 7 15.21 5.14 25.24
N LEU A 8 15.57 6.42 25.15
CA LEU A 8 15.73 7.32 26.30
C LEU A 8 14.47 8.14 26.59
N MET A 9 13.47 8.07 25.72
CA MET A 9 12.26 8.87 25.76
C MET A 9 11.15 8.17 26.53
N ARG A 10 10.37 8.93 27.28
CA ARG A 10 9.09 8.45 27.84
C ARG A 10 8.03 8.42 26.75
N ASN A 11 6.90 7.77 27.02
CA ASN A 11 5.77 7.76 26.08
C ASN A 11 5.31 9.17 25.67
N GLN A 12 5.29 10.12 26.62
CA GLN A 12 4.91 11.52 26.36
C GLN A 12 5.91 12.22 25.43
N ASP A 13 7.21 11.96 25.63
CA ASP A 13 8.26 12.51 24.77
C ASP A 13 8.13 11.96 23.35
N LEU A 14 7.86 10.66 23.20
CA LEU A 14 7.65 10.02 21.90
C LEU A 14 6.45 10.63 21.17
N ILE A 15 5.32 10.83 21.86
CA ILE A 15 4.12 11.49 21.31
C ILE A 15 4.42 12.92 20.88
N LEU A 16 5.11 13.70 21.72
CA LEU A 16 5.43 15.10 21.45
C LEU A 16 6.45 15.26 20.31
N ALA A 17 7.44 14.38 20.23
CA ALA A 17 8.40 14.40 19.12
C ALA A 17 7.74 13.98 17.81
N ALA A 18 6.94 12.90 17.83
CA ALA A 18 6.21 12.43 16.66
C ALA A 18 5.21 13.49 16.14
N SER A 19 4.50 14.20 17.02
CA SER A 19 3.53 15.22 16.62
C SER A 19 4.15 16.45 15.94
N LYS A 20 5.45 16.70 16.15
CA LYS A 20 6.22 17.75 15.46
C LYS A 20 6.75 17.30 14.10
N CYS A 21 6.86 16.00 13.86
CA CYS A 21 7.36 15.42 12.61
C CYS A 21 6.22 15.25 11.61
N GLN A 22 6.01 16.23 10.73
CA GLN A 22 4.99 16.15 9.68
C GLN A 22 5.56 15.52 8.40
N VAL A 23 5.05 14.35 8.04
CA VAL A 23 5.39 13.64 6.80
C VAL A 23 4.14 13.57 5.93
N VAL A 24 4.16 14.30 4.82
CA VAL A 24 3.05 14.37 3.86
C VAL A 24 3.47 13.71 2.56
N THR A 25 2.71 12.72 2.12
CA THR A 25 2.92 12.02 0.84
C THR A 25 1.66 12.09 -0.02
N ARG A 26 1.82 11.89 -1.33
CA ARG A 26 0.73 12.00 -2.30
C ARG A 26 0.84 10.98 -3.41
N PHE A 27 -0.29 10.35 -3.71
CA PHE A 27 -0.52 9.56 -4.92
C PHE A 27 -1.83 10.02 -5.59
N ARG A 28 -2.93 9.24 -5.49
CA ARG A 28 -4.27 9.67 -5.95
C ARG A 28 -4.88 10.70 -5.01
N ASN A 29 -4.63 10.56 -3.70
CA ASN A 29 -4.95 11.55 -2.68
C ASN A 29 -3.70 11.94 -1.85
N THR A 30 -3.87 12.73 -0.80
CA THR A 30 -2.77 13.21 0.07
C THR A 30 -2.97 12.69 1.50
N ILE A 31 -1.94 12.06 2.06
CA ILE A 31 -1.94 11.52 3.43
C ILE A 31 -0.92 12.26 4.30
N GLY A 32 -1.22 12.41 5.59
CA GLY A 32 -0.32 13.01 6.59
C GLY A 32 -0.54 14.50 6.89
N LEU A 33 -1.61 15.11 6.34
CA LEU A 33 -1.98 16.49 6.67
C LEU A 33 -2.47 16.62 8.13
N PRO A 34 -2.18 17.75 8.82
CA PRO A 34 -2.71 18.02 10.15
C PRO A 34 -4.25 17.96 10.18
N GLY A 35 -4.81 17.42 11.26
CA GLY A 35 -6.26 17.31 11.45
C GLY A 35 -6.93 16.18 10.65
N HIS A 36 -6.16 15.33 9.96
CA HIS A 36 -6.66 14.18 9.20
C HIS A 36 -6.13 12.88 9.80
N LEU A 37 -6.97 11.84 9.81
CA LEU A 37 -6.60 10.47 10.17
C LEU A 37 -7.09 9.54 9.07
N SER A 38 -6.16 8.93 8.36
CA SER A 38 -6.46 8.01 7.26
C SER A 38 -6.49 6.56 7.73
N VAL A 39 -7.33 5.76 7.08
CA VAL A 39 -7.59 4.36 7.43
C VAL A 39 -7.41 3.47 6.22
N ARG A 40 -6.64 2.39 6.40
CA ARG A 40 -6.57 1.30 5.42
C ARG A 40 -7.86 0.48 5.49
N LEU A 41 -8.47 0.22 4.35
CA LEU A 41 -9.54 -0.77 4.21
C LEU A 41 -8.93 -2.06 3.65
N GLN A 42 -9.00 -3.15 4.42
CA GLN A 42 -8.42 -4.45 4.05
C GLN A 42 -9.47 -5.56 4.02
N PRO A 43 -10.23 -5.67 2.92
CA PRO A 43 -11.33 -6.63 2.79
C PRO A 43 -10.80 -8.03 2.41
N ASN A 44 -10.00 -8.68 3.26
CA ASN A 44 -9.52 -10.03 2.97
C ASN A 44 -10.68 -11.04 2.99
N HIS A 45 -10.59 -12.09 2.18
CA HIS A 45 -11.50 -13.23 2.21
C HIS A 45 -10.69 -14.55 2.31
N PRO A 46 -11.11 -15.55 3.09
CA PRO A 46 -10.33 -16.80 3.29
C PRO A 46 -9.98 -17.57 2.02
N THR A 47 -10.70 -17.32 0.93
CA THR A 47 -10.54 -17.98 -0.38
C THR A 47 -10.44 -16.98 -1.52
N ASP A 48 -10.19 -15.70 -1.23
CA ASP A 48 -10.18 -14.61 -2.21
C ASP A 48 -11.46 -14.51 -3.08
N ASP A 49 -12.63 -14.78 -2.49
CA ASP A 49 -13.91 -14.67 -3.21
C ASP A 49 -14.24 -13.20 -3.50
N LEU A 50 -14.34 -12.85 -4.78
CA LEU A 50 -14.54 -11.47 -5.23
C LEU A 50 -15.80 -10.83 -4.64
N LYS A 51 -16.89 -11.60 -4.46
CA LYS A 51 -18.16 -11.06 -3.93
C LYS A 51 -18.04 -10.77 -2.44
N GLY A 52 -17.44 -11.69 -1.68
CA GLY A 52 -17.17 -11.50 -0.25
C GLY A 52 -16.27 -10.30 0.00
N ILE A 53 -15.23 -10.15 -0.82
CA ILE A 53 -14.33 -8.98 -0.78
C ILE A 53 -15.09 -7.69 -1.08
N ALA A 54 -15.86 -7.66 -2.17
CA ALA A 54 -16.64 -6.47 -2.55
C ALA A 54 -17.66 -6.07 -1.50
N ALA A 55 -18.30 -7.05 -0.82
CA ALA A 55 -19.24 -6.78 0.27
C ALA A 55 -18.55 -6.15 1.48
N SER A 56 -17.41 -6.70 1.91
CA SER A 56 -16.61 -6.13 3.01
C SER A 56 -16.07 -4.74 2.66
N MET A 57 -15.67 -4.54 1.40
CA MET A 57 -15.22 -3.24 0.92
C MET A 57 -16.33 -2.20 0.95
N LEU A 58 -17.54 -2.56 0.53
CA LEU A 58 -18.70 -1.65 0.61
C LEU A 58 -18.98 -1.24 2.05
N ASP A 59 -19.00 -2.19 2.99
CA ASP A 59 -19.22 -1.90 4.41
C ASP A 59 -18.16 -0.91 4.95
N GLY A 60 -16.88 -1.17 4.69
CA GLY A 60 -15.80 -0.26 5.11
C GLY A 60 -15.89 1.14 4.49
N LEU A 61 -16.26 1.25 3.22
CA LEU A 61 -16.46 2.54 2.55
C LEU A 61 -17.61 3.34 3.18
N LEU A 62 -18.68 2.69 3.65
CA LEU A 62 -19.78 3.35 4.36
C LEU A 62 -19.35 3.96 5.70
N TYR A 63 -18.28 3.45 6.32
CA TYR A 63 -17.65 4.04 7.50
C TYR A 63 -16.56 5.07 7.18
N GLY A 64 -16.34 5.39 5.89
CA GLY A 64 -15.28 6.31 5.46
C GLY A 64 -13.87 5.72 5.54
N ALA A 65 -13.73 4.39 5.62
CA ALA A 65 -12.43 3.74 5.57
C ALA A 65 -11.94 3.56 4.12
N GLY A 66 -10.62 3.49 3.96
CA GLY A 66 -9.99 3.19 2.67
C GLY A 66 -9.36 4.40 2.00
N ASP A 67 -9.34 5.58 2.62
CA ASP A 67 -8.65 6.76 2.10
C ASP A 67 -7.12 6.60 2.14
N ALA A 68 -6.57 5.80 3.06
CA ALA A 68 -5.13 5.47 3.02
C ALA A 68 -4.79 4.53 1.86
N VAL A 69 -5.57 3.46 1.71
CA VAL A 69 -5.46 2.43 0.66
C VAL A 69 -6.62 1.45 0.82
N ILE A 70 -7.16 0.95 -0.29
CA ILE A 70 -7.99 -0.26 -0.31
C ILE A 70 -7.07 -1.42 -0.73
N GLY A 71 -6.66 -2.24 0.24
CA GLY A 71 -5.60 -3.22 0.01
C GLY A 71 -5.92 -4.62 0.47
N ILE A 72 -5.73 -5.63 -0.39
CA ILE A 72 -6.05 -7.03 -0.09
C ILE A 72 -4.75 -7.79 0.19
N ASN A 73 -4.71 -8.54 1.29
CA ASN A 73 -3.69 -9.57 1.51
C ASN A 73 -4.28 -10.91 1.04
N PRO A 74 -3.94 -11.36 -0.18
CA PRO A 74 -4.59 -12.50 -0.80
C PRO A 74 -4.21 -13.80 -0.09
N ALA A 75 -5.14 -14.76 -0.06
CA ALA A 75 -4.85 -16.14 0.33
C ALA A 75 -4.08 -16.91 -0.76
N SER A 76 -4.21 -16.49 -2.02
CA SER A 76 -3.57 -17.09 -3.19
C SER A 76 -2.39 -16.26 -3.70
N ASP A 77 -1.31 -16.92 -4.11
CA ASP A 77 -0.21 -16.33 -4.89
C ASP A 77 -0.35 -16.56 -6.42
N SER A 78 -1.53 -16.98 -6.87
CA SER A 78 -1.81 -17.25 -8.28
C SER A 78 -1.97 -15.95 -9.07
N LEU A 79 -1.09 -15.70 -10.05
CA LEU A 79 -1.14 -14.48 -10.86
C LEU A 79 -2.51 -14.21 -11.53
N PRO A 80 -3.24 -15.22 -12.07
CA PRO A 80 -4.62 -15.00 -12.52
C PRO A 80 -5.56 -14.47 -11.45
N VAL A 81 -5.48 -14.98 -10.21
CA VAL A 81 -6.31 -14.53 -9.09
C VAL A 81 -5.92 -13.10 -8.70
N LEU A 82 -4.62 -12.83 -8.57
CA LEU A 82 -4.10 -11.51 -8.25
C LEU A 82 -4.49 -10.46 -9.31
N ALA A 83 -4.49 -10.83 -10.59
CA ALA A 83 -4.93 -9.96 -11.67
C ALA A 83 -6.43 -9.64 -11.57
N GLN A 84 -7.27 -10.64 -11.28
CA GLN A 84 -8.71 -10.44 -11.06
C GLN A 84 -8.98 -9.50 -9.89
N LEU A 85 -8.23 -9.64 -8.79
CA LEU A 85 -8.33 -8.75 -7.64
C LEU A 85 -7.96 -7.30 -7.99
N ASN A 86 -6.87 -7.08 -8.73
CA ASN A 86 -6.48 -5.74 -9.19
C ASN A 86 -7.57 -5.11 -10.07
N VAL A 87 -8.07 -5.85 -11.07
CA VAL A 87 -9.14 -5.35 -11.96
C VAL A 87 -10.41 -5.02 -11.18
N MET A 88 -10.83 -5.89 -10.27
CA MET A 88 -12.03 -5.65 -9.46
C MET A 88 -11.89 -4.39 -8.58
N LEU A 89 -10.73 -4.17 -7.96
CA LEU A 89 -10.48 -2.96 -7.18
C LEU A 89 -10.48 -1.69 -8.05
N ASP A 90 -9.77 -1.70 -9.18
CA ASP A 90 -9.75 -0.55 -10.10
C ASP A 90 -11.15 -0.25 -10.64
N ASP A 91 -11.89 -1.26 -11.10
CA ASP A 91 -13.26 -1.10 -11.60
C ASP A 91 -14.16 -0.37 -10.59
N ILE A 92 -14.11 -0.74 -9.31
CA ILE A 92 -14.93 -0.10 -8.28
C ILE A 92 -14.44 1.33 -7.99
N ILE A 93 -13.13 1.53 -7.88
CA ILE A 93 -12.54 2.86 -7.66
C ILE A 93 -12.94 3.81 -8.79
N GLN A 94 -12.78 3.41 -10.06
CA GLN A 94 -13.12 4.22 -11.22
C GLN A 94 -14.62 4.46 -11.33
N ARG A 95 -15.44 3.40 -11.16
CA ARG A 95 -16.90 3.48 -11.32
C ARG A 95 -17.53 4.49 -10.36
N PHE A 96 -17.03 4.58 -9.14
CA PHE A 96 -17.55 5.52 -8.13
C PHE A 96 -16.66 6.75 -7.93
N ALA A 97 -15.63 6.93 -8.77
CA ALA A 97 -14.65 8.01 -8.67
C ALA A 97 -14.08 8.20 -7.25
N ILE A 98 -13.78 7.08 -6.57
CA ILE A 98 -13.31 7.08 -5.18
C ILE A 98 -11.89 7.67 -5.16
N PRO A 99 -11.62 8.74 -4.39
CA PRO A 99 -10.31 9.37 -4.35
C PRO A 99 -9.36 8.58 -3.44
N THR A 100 -9.00 7.36 -3.85
CA THR A 100 -8.10 6.44 -3.14
C THR A 100 -7.31 5.59 -4.14
N GLN A 101 -6.41 4.76 -3.61
CA GLN A 101 -5.55 3.84 -4.33
C GLN A 101 -5.77 2.39 -3.90
N SER A 102 -5.54 1.46 -4.83
CA SER A 102 -5.56 0.03 -4.58
C SER A 102 -4.16 -0.53 -4.27
N CYS A 103 -4.12 -1.69 -3.60
CA CYS A 103 -2.88 -2.46 -3.46
C CYS A 103 -3.18 -3.95 -3.23
N ILE A 104 -2.55 -4.83 -3.99
CA ILE A 104 -2.55 -6.27 -3.66
C ILE A 104 -1.23 -6.60 -2.98
N LEU A 105 -1.30 -7.01 -1.71
CA LEU A 105 -0.14 -7.22 -0.83
C LEU A 105 0.49 -8.61 -1.05
N THR A 106 0.87 -8.90 -2.29
CA THR A 106 1.63 -10.10 -2.67
C THR A 106 3.14 -9.82 -2.70
N HIS A 107 3.96 -10.84 -2.95
CA HIS A 107 5.38 -10.65 -3.16
C HIS A 107 5.66 -9.73 -4.37
N VAL A 108 6.64 -8.85 -4.25
CA VAL A 108 6.93 -7.79 -5.23
C VAL A 108 7.15 -8.32 -6.66
N THR A 109 7.69 -9.53 -6.79
CA THR A 109 7.88 -10.19 -8.10
C THR A 109 6.56 -10.50 -8.79
N ASN A 110 5.50 -10.83 -8.05
CA ASN A 110 4.17 -11.04 -8.63
C ASN A 110 3.61 -9.72 -9.13
N THR A 111 3.76 -8.64 -8.36
CA THR A 111 3.34 -7.30 -8.76
C THR A 111 4.06 -6.82 -10.01
N LEU A 112 5.37 -7.04 -10.12
CA LEU A 112 6.15 -6.75 -11.33
C LEU A 112 5.61 -7.50 -12.56
N GLN A 113 5.32 -8.80 -12.42
CA GLN A 113 4.73 -9.59 -13.51
C GLN A 113 3.31 -9.13 -13.88
N LEU A 114 2.53 -8.64 -12.90
CA LEU A 114 1.21 -8.07 -13.15
C LEU A 114 1.30 -6.74 -13.91
N ILE A 115 2.25 -5.87 -13.55
CA ILE A 115 2.53 -4.62 -14.27
C ILE A 115 2.95 -4.93 -15.71
N GLU A 116 3.87 -5.87 -15.91
CA GLU A 116 4.32 -6.30 -17.26
C GLU A 116 3.15 -6.80 -18.12
N ARG A 117 2.15 -7.45 -17.51
CA ARG A 117 0.92 -7.92 -18.17
C ARG A 117 -0.17 -6.85 -18.30
N GLY A 118 0.10 -5.61 -17.88
CA GLY A 118 -0.84 -4.50 -17.97
C GLY A 118 -1.99 -4.53 -16.97
N ALA A 119 -1.86 -5.23 -15.85
CA ALA A 119 -2.85 -5.16 -14.77
C ALA A 119 -2.89 -3.75 -14.14
N PRO A 120 -4.06 -3.26 -13.68
CA PRO A 120 -4.21 -1.93 -13.11
C PRO A 120 -3.69 -1.89 -11.67
N VAL A 121 -2.36 -1.85 -11.52
CA VAL A 121 -1.68 -1.68 -10.24
C VAL A 121 -1.59 -0.20 -9.89
N ASP A 122 -1.92 0.17 -8.66
CA ASP A 122 -1.70 1.51 -8.11
C ASP A 122 -0.43 1.56 -7.25
N LEU A 123 -0.41 0.82 -6.14
CA LEU A 123 0.73 0.74 -5.22
C LEU A 123 1.40 -0.63 -5.26
N VAL A 124 2.73 -0.64 -5.13
CA VAL A 124 3.55 -1.85 -5.03
C VAL A 124 3.91 -2.10 -3.57
N PHE A 125 3.55 -3.27 -3.04
CA PHE A 125 3.86 -3.67 -1.66
C PHE A 125 5.04 -4.64 -1.60
N GLN A 126 5.80 -4.60 -0.51
CA GLN A 126 6.74 -5.66 -0.16
C GLN A 126 7.09 -5.63 1.33
N SER A 127 6.93 -6.78 1.99
CA SER A 127 7.51 -6.99 3.32
C SER A 127 9.04 -6.83 3.29
N VAL A 128 9.58 -6.00 4.19
CA VAL A 128 11.02 -5.76 4.34
C VAL A 128 11.49 -6.00 5.78
N ALA A 129 12.80 -6.20 5.93
CA ALA A 129 13.49 -6.34 7.19
C ALA A 129 14.70 -5.42 7.30
N GLY A 130 15.18 -5.22 8.53
CA GLY A 130 16.31 -4.33 8.85
C GLY A 130 17.70 -4.90 8.57
N THR A 131 17.81 -6.12 8.01
CA THR A 131 19.09 -6.73 7.63
C THR A 131 19.00 -7.37 6.26
N GLU A 132 20.12 -7.42 5.55
CA GLU A 132 20.22 -8.09 4.25
C GLU A 132 19.85 -9.58 4.35
N ALA A 133 20.37 -10.30 5.35
CA ALA A 133 20.07 -11.72 5.54
C ALA A 133 18.56 -11.99 5.72
N ALA A 134 17.85 -11.13 6.44
CA ALA A 134 16.40 -11.27 6.62
C ALA A 134 15.63 -10.93 5.32
N ASN A 135 16.07 -9.92 4.58
CA ASN A 135 15.51 -9.60 3.25
C ASN A 135 15.73 -10.74 2.25
N SER A 136 16.90 -11.37 2.25
CA SER A 136 17.15 -12.60 1.48
C SER A 136 16.22 -13.74 1.90
N GLY A 137 15.87 -13.83 3.19
CA GLY A 137 14.86 -14.77 3.70
C GLY A 137 13.44 -14.50 3.18
N PHE A 138 13.12 -13.25 2.86
CA PHE A 138 11.90 -12.89 2.13
C PHE A 138 12.00 -13.05 0.61
N GLY A 139 13.18 -13.41 0.07
CA GLY A 139 13.40 -13.54 -1.36
C GLY A 139 13.62 -12.22 -2.09
N ILE A 140 14.03 -11.16 -1.38
CA ILE A 140 14.23 -9.81 -1.95
C ILE A 140 15.66 -9.28 -1.71
N ASN A 141 16.06 -8.35 -2.56
CA ASN A 141 17.28 -7.55 -2.38
C ASN A 141 17.02 -6.10 -2.82
N LEU A 142 17.97 -5.19 -2.57
CA LEU A 142 17.79 -3.77 -2.90
C LEU A 142 17.64 -3.51 -4.41
N ALA A 143 18.26 -4.33 -5.27
CA ALA A 143 18.13 -4.18 -6.72
C ALA A 143 16.69 -4.49 -7.18
N LEU A 144 16.07 -5.53 -6.64
CA LEU A 144 14.68 -5.87 -6.92
C LEU A 144 13.71 -4.79 -6.40
N LEU A 145 13.97 -4.22 -5.22
CA LEU A 145 13.16 -3.11 -4.70
C LEU A 145 13.30 -1.84 -5.57
N GLN A 146 14.50 -1.61 -6.12
CA GLN A 146 14.74 -0.51 -7.05
C GLN A 146 13.99 -0.72 -8.37
N GLU A 147 14.07 -1.92 -8.96
CA GLU A 147 13.31 -2.31 -10.16
C GLU A 147 11.81 -2.12 -9.94
N ALA A 148 11.28 -2.61 -8.81
CA ALA A 148 9.88 -2.46 -8.44
C ALA A 148 9.44 -0.99 -8.30
N ARG A 149 10.30 -0.15 -7.74
CA ARG A 149 10.06 1.30 -7.64
C ARG A 149 10.05 1.97 -9.01
N GLU A 150 10.92 1.55 -9.92
CA GLU A 150 11.00 2.08 -11.30
C GLU A 150 9.80 1.64 -12.15
N ALA A 151 9.31 0.41 -11.94
CA ALA A 151 8.13 -0.12 -12.60
C ALA A 151 6.80 0.44 -12.04
N ALA A 152 6.81 0.98 -10.82
CA ALA A 152 5.61 1.47 -10.17
C ALA A 152 4.97 2.66 -10.95
N PRO A 153 3.63 2.74 -10.99
CA PRO A 153 2.94 3.83 -11.69
C PRO A 153 3.28 5.18 -11.07
N GLN A 154 3.45 6.21 -11.88
CA GLN A 154 3.70 7.57 -11.40
C GLN A 154 2.38 8.34 -11.24
N PRO A 155 2.15 9.08 -10.15
CA PRO A 155 0.96 9.91 -10.02
C PRO A 155 1.00 11.07 -11.03
N GLN A 156 -0.18 11.53 -11.47
CA GLN A 156 -0.31 12.60 -12.46
C GLN A 156 0.44 13.87 -12.00
N ALA A 157 1.31 14.37 -12.88
CA ALA A 157 2.33 15.37 -12.62
C ALA A 157 1.74 16.72 -12.17
N ARG A 158 1.80 17.02 -10.86
CA ARG A 158 1.61 18.42 -10.40
C ARG A 158 2.47 18.86 -9.20
N TYR A 159 3.17 17.98 -8.49
CA TYR A 159 4.06 18.36 -7.37
C TYR A 159 5.26 17.40 -7.20
N PRO A 160 6.42 17.87 -6.69
CA PRO A 160 7.71 17.16 -6.78
C PRO A 160 7.99 16.08 -5.72
N ARG A 161 7.03 15.73 -4.84
CA ARG A 161 7.18 14.62 -3.87
C ARG A 161 6.12 13.57 -4.12
N GLN A 162 6.37 12.75 -5.13
CA GLN A 162 5.55 11.61 -5.52
C GLN A 162 6.23 10.35 -4.96
N GLN A 163 5.52 9.59 -4.12
CA GLN A 163 5.99 8.30 -3.63
C GLN A 163 4.95 7.24 -3.97
N CYS A 164 5.24 6.45 -5.00
CA CYS A 164 4.88 5.03 -5.00
C CYS A 164 6.05 4.32 -4.34
N ASP A 165 6.00 4.22 -3.01
CA ASP A 165 7.01 3.46 -2.29
C ASP A 165 6.66 1.98 -2.31
N VAL A 166 7.72 1.18 -2.35
CA VAL A 166 7.68 -0.25 -2.05
C VAL A 166 7.93 -0.40 -0.55
N PHE A 167 6.86 -0.48 0.27
CA PHE A 167 6.87 -1.05 1.63
C PHE A 167 5.48 -1.58 1.98
#